data_AF-A0A844MHM0-F1
#
_entry.id   AF-A0A844MHM0-F1
#
_cell.length_a   1.000
_cell.length_b   1.000
_cell.length_c   1.000
_cell.angle_alpha   90.00
_cell.angle_beta   90.00
_cell.angle_gamma   90.00
#
_symmetry.space_group_name_H-M   'P 1'
#
loop_
_entity.id
_entity.type
_entity.pdbx_description
1 polymer ?
#
loop_
_entity_poly.entity_id
_entity_poly.type
_entity_poly.pdbx_seq_one_letter_code
_entity_poly.pdbx_strand_id
1 'polypeptide(L)'
;MCSVNNVSLGGIFATACKGPFSGNDTGEKGTLLSDLNNGLFASNVGSDVTSWSLLGKSDESNNYLTAANDFSSGAWSLKKALPSDTFVLSLKTSTAYSTYLFTGINYTNLQGFFNTIGVELAGNGNQGKALSHASLFVANKKHNEKPPVKKVPEPGSLLGLGLTGAGMVVARRRKSN
;
A
#
# COMPACT_ATOMS: atom_id res chain seq x y z
N MET A 1 -25.75 -2.66 -4.18
CA MET A 1 -24.78 -1.60 -4.53
C MET A 1 -23.71 -1.60 -3.45
N CYS A 2 -22.43 -1.44 -3.82
CA CYS A 2 -21.37 -1.36 -2.81
C CYS A 2 -21.52 -0.12 -1.93
N SER A 3 -20.99 -0.19 -0.71
CA SER A 3 -20.84 0.94 0.21
C SER A 3 -19.42 0.95 0.77
N VAL A 4 -18.81 2.13 0.86
CA VAL A 4 -17.47 2.28 1.45
C VAL A 4 -17.39 1.77 2.90
N ASN A 5 -18.53 1.73 3.61
CA ASN A 5 -18.63 1.23 4.97
C ASN A 5 -18.68 -0.31 5.06
N ASN A 6 -18.77 -1.01 3.92
CA ASN A 6 -18.74 -2.47 3.92
C ASN A 6 -17.37 -3.03 4.28
N VAL A 7 -16.30 -2.24 4.12
CA VAL A 7 -14.92 -2.68 4.38
C VAL A 7 -14.17 -1.60 5.15
N SER A 8 -13.44 -2.01 6.17
CA SER A 8 -12.54 -1.14 6.92
C SER A 8 -11.16 -1.77 7.09
N LEU A 9 -10.14 -0.94 7.32
CA LEU A 9 -8.78 -1.30 7.73
C LEU A 9 -8.35 -0.35 8.84
N GLY A 10 -7.99 -0.88 10.00
CA GLY A 10 -7.53 -0.08 11.13
C GLY A 10 -8.55 0.95 11.63
N GLY A 11 -9.85 0.68 11.42
CA GLY A 11 -10.94 1.63 11.72
C GLY A 11 -11.19 2.68 10.62
N ILE A 12 -10.43 2.66 9.52
CA ILE A 12 -10.60 3.55 8.37
C ILE A 12 -11.45 2.82 7.33
N PHE A 13 -12.49 3.47 6.79
CA PHE A 13 -13.31 2.93 5.70
C PHE A 13 -12.67 3.17 4.33
N ALA A 14 -13.17 2.48 3.31
CA ALA A 14 -12.71 2.69 1.94
C ALA A 14 -12.93 4.14 1.48
N THR A 15 -12.02 4.67 0.67
CA THR A 15 -12.15 6.00 0.03
C THR A 15 -13.25 5.98 -1.04
N ALA A 16 -13.34 4.88 -1.79
CA ALA A 16 -14.34 4.68 -2.83
C ALA A 16 -14.63 3.19 -2.98
N CYS A 17 -15.78 2.87 -3.56
CA CYS A 17 -16.09 1.51 -3.95
C CYS A 17 -16.73 1.47 -5.34
N LYS A 18 -16.60 0.34 -6.03
CA LYS A 18 -17.34 0.07 -7.27
C LYS A 18 -17.85 -1.37 -7.30
N GLY A 19 -18.98 -1.57 -7.95
CA GLY A 19 -19.66 -2.85 -8.06
C GLY A 19 -21.08 -2.86 -7.47
N PRO A 20 -21.75 -4.02 -7.49
CA PRO A 20 -21.18 -5.31 -7.87
C PRO A 20 -20.96 -5.46 -9.38
N PHE A 21 -19.84 -6.09 -9.72
CA PHE A 21 -19.52 -6.54 -11.08
C PHE A 21 -19.82 -8.03 -11.18
N SER A 22 -20.34 -8.46 -12.33
CA SER A 22 -20.56 -9.88 -12.63
C SER A 22 -19.26 -10.56 -13.06
N GLY A 23 -19.11 -11.84 -12.73
CA GLY A 23 -17.97 -12.67 -13.11
C GLY A 23 -16.86 -12.75 -12.07
N ASN A 24 -15.66 -13.10 -12.53
CA ASN A 24 -14.46 -13.21 -11.70
C ASN A 24 -13.70 -11.89 -11.67
N ASP A 25 -13.07 -11.60 -10.54
CA ASP A 25 -12.17 -10.46 -10.38
C ASP A 25 -10.75 -10.80 -10.86
N THR A 26 -10.29 -12.05 -10.66
CA THR A 26 -8.94 -12.53 -11.00
C THR A 26 -8.94 -13.76 -11.94
N GLY A 27 -7.76 -14.17 -12.38
CA GLY A 27 -7.55 -15.32 -13.27
C GLY A 27 -7.82 -15.03 -14.74
N GLU A 28 -7.84 -16.07 -15.57
CA GLU A 28 -8.01 -15.97 -17.04
C GLU A 28 -9.32 -15.26 -17.46
N LYS A 29 -10.37 -15.41 -16.64
CA LYS A 29 -11.68 -14.76 -16.85
C LYS A 29 -11.85 -13.50 -16.01
N GLY A 30 -10.83 -13.06 -15.28
CA GLY A 30 -10.88 -11.90 -14.40
C GLY A 30 -10.58 -10.62 -15.15
N THR A 31 -11.46 -9.62 -15.04
CA THR A 31 -11.27 -8.32 -15.73
C THR A 31 -10.67 -7.25 -14.85
N LEU A 32 -10.69 -7.41 -13.52
CA LEU A 32 -10.47 -6.31 -12.59
C LEU A 32 -9.09 -5.65 -12.77
N LEU A 33 -8.03 -6.42 -13.00
CA LEU A 33 -6.70 -5.82 -13.22
C LEU A 33 -6.68 -4.92 -14.45
N SER A 34 -7.33 -5.34 -15.53
CA SER A 34 -7.46 -4.54 -16.75
C SER A 34 -8.29 -3.28 -16.46
N ASP A 35 -9.44 -3.44 -15.80
CA ASP A 35 -10.34 -2.33 -15.46
C ASP A 35 -9.64 -1.28 -14.57
N LEU A 36 -8.87 -1.72 -13.57
CA LEU A 36 -8.05 -0.85 -12.73
C LEU A 36 -7.03 -0.06 -13.55
N ASN A 37 -6.31 -0.72 -14.46
CA ASN A 37 -5.33 -0.07 -15.34
C ASN A 37 -5.99 0.83 -16.41
N ASN A 38 -7.25 0.57 -16.76
CA ASN A 38 -8.07 1.41 -17.64
C ASN A 38 -8.78 2.55 -16.88
N GLY A 39 -8.42 2.79 -15.62
CA GLY A 39 -8.89 3.95 -14.88
C GLY A 39 -10.19 3.73 -14.09
N LEU A 40 -10.48 2.49 -13.67
CA LEU A 40 -11.65 2.21 -12.82
C LEU A 40 -11.74 3.15 -11.61
N PHE A 41 -10.61 3.60 -11.05
CA PHE A 41 -10.57 4.57 -9.95
C PHE A 41 -9.83 5.88 -10.29
N ALA A 42 -9.71 6.24 -11.57
CA ALA A 42 -8.91 7.40 -12.00
C ALA A 42 -9.33 8.72 -11.35
N SER A 43 -10.62 8.91 -11.05
CA SER A 43 -11.14 10.09 -10.34
C SER A 43 -10.83 10.13 -8.84
N ASN A 44 -10.36 9.01 -8.27
CA ASN A 44 -10.16 8.84 -6.83
C ASN A 44 -8.69 8.69 -6.44
N VAL A 45 -7.79 8.58 -7.43
CA VAL A 45 -6.34 8.43 -7.21
C VAL A 45 -5.59 9.59 -7.86
N GLY A 46 -4.38 9.86 -7.37
CA GLY A 46 -3.51 10.87 -7.96
C GLY A 46 -2.99 10.45 -9.35
N SER A 47 -2.56 11.45 -10.13
CA SER A 47 -1.92 11.24 -11.45
C SER A 47 -0.55 10.56 -11.38
N ASP A 48 -0.06 10.30 -10.18
CA ASP A 48 1.17 9.56 -9.89
C ASP A 48 0.97 8.04 -9.96
N VAL A 49 -0.27 7.53 -9.89
CA VAL A 49 -0.59 6.10 -10.11
C VAL A 49 -0.48 5.79 -11.60
N THR A 50 0.42 4.87 -11.97
CA THR A 50 0.68 4.50 -13.37
C THR A 50 0.11 3.14 -13.75
N SER A 51 0.02 2.22 -12.81
CA SER A 51 -0.54 0.90 -13.02
C SER A 51 -0.92 0.24 -11.69
N TRP A 52 -1.53 -0.93 -11.78
CA TRP A 52 -1.91 -1.77 -10.66
C TRP A 52 -1.28 -3.15 -10.78
N SER A 53 -1.03 -3.79 -9.65
CA SER A 53 -0.50 -5.15 -9.56
C SER A 53 -1.31 -6.00 -8.58
N LEU A 54 -1.62 -7.25 -8.92
CA LEU A 54 -2.18 -8.22 -7.99
C LEU A 54 -1.08 -8.72 -7.03
N LEU A 55 -1.30 -8.61 -5.72
CA LEU A 55 -0.35 -9.09 -4.70
C LEU A 55 -0.71 -10.46 -4.13
N GLY A 56 -1.99 -10.83 -4.15
CA GLY A 56 -2.42 -12.14 -3.68
C GLY A 56 -3.91 -12.23 -3.43
N LYS A 57 -4.34 -13.45 -3.13
CA LYS A 57 -5.73 -13.80 -2.85
C LYS A 57 -5.83 -14.60 -1.54
N SER A 58 -6.91 -14.42 -0.79
CA SER A 58 -7.08 -15.06 0.52
C SER A 58 -7.38 -16.56 0.46
N ASP A 59 -7.79 -17.10 -0.69
CA ASP A 59 -7.99 -18.54 -0.95
C ASP A 59 -6.73 -19.25 -1.45
N GLU A 60 -5.61 -18.52 -1.59
CA GLU A 60 -4.34 -19.03 -2.06
C GLU A 60 -3.21 -18.74 -1.08
N SER A 61 -2.13 -19.53 -1.14
CA SER A 61 -0.92 -19.24 -0.38
C SER A 61 -0.29 -17.94 -0.87
N ASN A 62 -0.19 -16.95 0.02
CA ASN A 62 0.34 -15.62 -0.29
C ASN A 62 0.97 -14.96 0.94
N ASN A 63 1.76 -13.90 0.73
CA ASN A 63 2.50 -13.19 1.79
C ASN A 63 1.89 -11.84 2.21
N TYR A 64 0.67 -11.52 1.78
CA TYR A 64 0.14 -10.16 1.87
C TYR A 64 -1.23 -10.06 2.56
N LEU A 65 -2.13 -11.02 2.38
CA LEU A 65 -3.53 -10.92 2.79
C LEU A 65 -4.02 -12.22 3.44
N THR A 66 -4.86 -12.08 4.46
CA THR A 66 -5.81 -13.11 4.91
C THR A 66 -7.22 -12.52 4.98
N ALA A 67 -8.23 -13.36 4.81
CA ALA A 67 -9.63 -13.00 5.03
C ALA A 67 -10.41 -14.22 5.54
N ALA A 68 -11.47 -13.98 6.29
CA ALA A 68 -12.41 -15.02 6.72
C ALA A 68 -13.28 -15.49 5.53
N ASN A 69 -12.71 -16.34 4.67
CA ASN A 69 -13.45 -16.97 3.57
C ASN A 69 -14.63 -17.80 4.10
N ASP A 70 -15.63 -18.02 3.26
CA ASP A 70 -16.88 -18.75 3.55
C ASP A 70 -17.85 -18.04 4.53
N PHE A 71 -17.53 -16.82 4.96
CA PHE A 71 -18.42 -15.97 5.76
C PHE A 71 -18.93 -14.76 4.97
N SER A 72 -20.13 -14.29 5.28
CA SER A 72 -20.71 -13.07 4.69
C SER A 72 -20.24 -11.79 5.38
N SER A 73 -19.59 -11.92 6.53
CA SER A 73 -18.89 -10.85 7.24
C SER A 73 -17.79 -11.46 8.10
N GLY A 74 -16.69 -10.73 8.29
CA GLY A 74 -15.60 -11.22 9.13
C GLY A 74 -14.40 -10.30 9.14
N ALA A 75 -13.33 -10.78 9.77
CA ALA A 75 -12.06 -10.09 9.77
C ALA A 75 -11.26 -10.39 8.50
N TRP A 76 -10.45 -9.42 8.10
CA TRP A 76 -9.38 -9.59 7.12
C TRP A 76 -8.14 -8.83 7.61
N SER A 77 -6.96 -9.19 7.13
CA SER A 77 -5.77 -8.44 7.50
C SER A 77 -4.67 -8.47 6.44
N LEU A 78 -3.87 -7.41 6.45
CA LEU A 78 -2.60 -7.38 5.76
C LEU A 78 -1.54 -8.06 6.63
N LYS A 79 -0.78 -8.99 6.05
CA LYS A 79 0.31 -9.69 6.76
C LYS A 79 1.52 -8.79 6.99
N LYS A 80 1.65 -7.71 6.21
CA LYS A 80 2.71 -6.72 6.26
C LYS A 80 2.27 -5.43 5.57
N ALA A 81 2.99 -4.34 5.83
CA ALA A 81 2.81 -3.09 5.09
C ALA A 81 3.04 -3.30 3.58
N LEU A 82 2.25 -2.60 2.75
CA LEU A 82 2.35 -2.67 1.30
C LEU A 82 3.36 -1.64 0.76
N PRO A 83 3.90 -1.85 -0.45
CA PRO A 83 4.84 -0.90 -1.06
C PRO A 83 4.21 0.45 -1.46
N SER A 84 2.89 0.58 -1.40
CA SER A 84 2.14 1.81 -1.69
C SER A 84 1.15 2.07 -0.57
N ASP A 85 0.82 3.32 -0.32
CA ASP A 85 -0.27 3.76 0.57
C ASP A 85 -1.66 3.64 -0.08
N THR A 86 -1.70 3.17 -1.33
CA THR A 86 -2.89 3.10 -2.17
C THR A 86 -3.07 1.67 -2.69
N PHE A 87 -4.22 1.07 -2.39
CA PHE A 87 -4.54 -0.30 -2.79
C PHE A 87 -6.05 -0.48 -2.97
N VAL A 88 -6.43 -1.57 -3.63
CA VAL A 88 -7.82 -2.00 -3.81
C VAL A 88 -7.98 -3.40 -3.21
N LEU A 89 -8.98 -3.56 -2.36
CA LEU A 89 -9.46 -4.87 -1.92
C LEU A 89 -10.69 -5.24 -2.74
N SER A 90 -10.63 -6.37 -3.44
CA SER A 90 -11.78 -6.99 -4.09
C SER A 90 -12.38 -8.02 -3.15
N LEU A 91 -13.69 -8.00 -2.96
CA LEU A 91 -14.43 -9.06 -2.29
C LEU A 91 -15.24 -9.83 -3.33
N LYS A 92 -14.85 -11.08 -3.58
CA LYS A 92 -15.51 -11.97 -4.51
C LYS A 92 -16.44 -12.91 -3.77
N THR A 93 -17.70 -12.90 -4.15
CA THR A 93 -18.69 -13.95 -3.82
C THR A 93 -18.93 -14.79 -5.07
N SER A 94 -19.77 -15.83 -4.98
CA SER A 94 -20.13 -16.75 -6.08
C SER A 94 -20.02 -16.18 -7.50
N THR A 95 -20.95 -15.34 -7.96
CA THR A 95 -20.96 -14.85 -9.35
C THR A 95 -20.68 -13.36 -9.47
N ALA A 96 -20.46 -12.65 -8.37
CA ALA A 96 -20.18 -11.22 -8.37
C ALA A 96 -19.04 -10.82 -7.43
N TYR A 97 -18.42 -9.68 -7.71
CA TYR A 97 -17.43 -9.04 -6.84
C TYR A 97 -17.68 -7.54 -6.68
N SER A 98 -17.19 -6.94 -5.60
CA SER A 98 -17.09 -5.48 -5.47
C SER A 98 -15.71 -5.09 -4.99
N THR A 99 -15.29 -3.88 -5.34
CA THR A 99 -13.95 -3.38 -5.08
C THR A 99 -14.00 -2.16 -4.18
N TYR A 100 -13.01 -2.09 -3.29
CA TYR A 100 -12.92 -1.09 -2.23
C TYR A 100 -11.53 -0.47 -2.29
N LEU A 101 -11.46 0.78 -2.72
CA LEU A 101 -10.24 1.57 -2.83
C LEU A 101 -9.88 2.15 -1.47
N PHE A 102 -8.63 2.01 -1.08
CA PHE A 102 -8.02 2.69 0.06
C PHE A 102 -6.87 3.56 -0.44
N THR A 103 -6.79 4.80 0.05
CA THR A 103 -5.77 5.79 -0.33
C THR A 103 -5.17 6.44 0.91
N GLY A 104 -3.88 6.79 0.87
CA GLY A 104 -3.22 7.50 1.98
C GLY A 104 -3.13 6.66 3.26
N ILE A 105 -3.08 5.33 3.13
CA ILE A 105 -3.06 4.44 4.28
C ILE A 105 -1.71 4.52 4.98
N ASN A 106 -1.77 4.78 6.28
CA ASN A 106 -0.67 4.59 7.21
C ASN A 106 -0.84 3.22 7.90
N TYR A 107 0.13 2.33 7.71
CA TYR A 107 0.10 0.93 8.13
C TYR A 107 0.33 0.73 9.65
N THR A 108 -0.34 1.53 10.49
CA THR A 108 -0.32 1.42 11.96
C THR A 108 -1.17 0.25 12.47
N ASN A 109 -2.27 -0.05 11.77
CA ASN A 109 -3.11 -1.21 12.04
C ASN A 109 -3.43 -1.92 10.72
N LEU A 110 -3.11 -3.20 10.66
CA LEU A 110 -3.23 -4.04 9.48
C LEU A 110 -4.49 -4.90 9.47
N GLN A 111 -5.32 -4.83 10.51
CA GLN A 111 -6.55 -5.62 10.63
C GLN A 111 -7.77 -4.80 10.26
N GLY A 112 -8.72 -5.45 9.63
CA GLY A 112 -9.93 -4.84 9.09
C GLY A 112 -11.13 -5.75 9.21
N PHE A 113 -12.30 -5.19 8.91
CA PHE A 113 -13.54 -5.94 8.83
C PHE A 113 -14.15 -5.80 7.44
N PHE A 114 -14.92 -6.81 7.04
CA PHE A 114 -15.70 -6.77 5.81
C PHE A 114 -17.13 -7.29 6.05
N ASN A 115 -18.04 -6.91 5.16
CA ASN A 115 -19.26 -7.65 4.86
C ASN A 115 -19.55 -7.64 3.35
N THR A 116 -20.29 -8.64 2.88
CA THR A 116 -20.55 -8.87 1.45
C THR A 116 -21.93 -8.39 0.99
N ILE A 117 -22.66 -7.63 1.82
CA ILE A 117 -23.98 -7.06 1.47
C ILE A 117 -23.88 -6.18 0.21
N GLY A 118 -22.75 -5.47 0.06
CA GLY A 118 -22.46 -4.66 -1.13
C GLY A 118 -22.14 -5.46 -2.40
N VAL A 119 -21.91 -6.78 -2.28
CA VAL A 119 -21.45 -7.66 -3.36
C VAL A 119 -22.61 -8.49 -3.94
N GLU A 120 -23.18 -9.39 -3.15
CA GLU A 120 -24.28 -10.26 -3.57
C GLU A 120 -25.07 -10.65 -2.31
N LEU A 121 -26.40 -10.65 -2.39
CA LEU A 121 -27.26 -11.08 -1.28
C LEU A 121 -27.48 -12.59 -1.30
N ALA A 122 -27.66 -13.18 -0.13
CA ALA A 122 -28.05 -14.57 0.02
C ALA A 122 -29.57 -14.72 -0.23
N GLY A 123 -29.94 -15.13 -1.45
CA GLY A 123 -31.34 -15.31 -1.84
C GLY A 123 -32.13 -14.00 -1.74
N ASN A 124 -33.35 -14.08 -1.21
CA ASN A 124 -34.24 -12.91 -1.02
C ASN A 124 -34.00 -12.17 0.31
N GLY A 125 -32.93 -12.47 1.03
CA GLY A 125 -32.65 -11.90 2.35
C GLY A 125 -31.84 -10.60 2.32
N ASN A 126 -31.65 -10.00 3.49
CA ASN A 126 -30.80 -8.82 3.70
C ASN A 126 -29.35 -9.14 4.10
N GLN A 127 -28.99 -10.42 4.06
CA GLN A 127 -27.64 -10.89 4.40
C GLN A 127 -26.79 -11.00 3.14
N GLY A 128 -25.51 -10.66 3.25
CA GLY A 128 -24.55 -10.90 2.17
C GLY A 128 -24.32 -12.40 1.94
N LYS A 129 -23.90 -12.77 0.74
CA LYS A 129 -23.48 -14.14 0.40
C LYS A 129 -22.07 -14.42 0.92
N ALA A 130 -21.75 -15.69 1.17
CA ALA A 130 -20.43 -16.07 1.64
C ALA A 130 -19.30 -15.57 0.71
N LEU A 131 -18.23 -15.05 1.32
CA LEU A 131 -17.03 -14.63 0.62
C LEU A 131 -16.32 -15.87 0.06
N SER A 132 -16.14 -15.94 -1.26
CA SER A 132 -15.30 -16.96 -1.88
C SER A 132 -13.83 -16.66 -1.61
N HIS A 133 -13.41 -15.42 -1.87
CA HIS A 133 -12.08 -14.92 -1.54
C HIS A 133 -12.05 -13.40 -1.59
N ALA A 134 -10.98 -12.84 -1.05
CA ALA A 134 -10.58 -11.46 -1.25
C ALA A 134 -9.29 -11.39 -2.08
N SER A 135 -9.21 -10.43 -3.01
CA SER A 135 -8.03 -10.20 -3.85
C SER A 135 -7.45 -8.82 -3.57
N LEU A 136 -6.13 -8.72 -3.39
CA LEU A 136 -5.44 -7.48 -3.08
C LEU A 136 -4.67 -6.94 -4.28
N PHE A 137 -5.00 -5.73 -4.71
CA PHE A 137 -4.29 -5.03 -5.78
C PHE A 137 -3.61 -3.77 -5.22
N VAL A 138 -2.35 -3.52 -5.58
CA VAL A 138 -1.60 -2.34 -5.12
C VAL A 138 -1.32 -1.39 -6.27
N ALA A 139 -1.37 -0.09 -6.01
CA ALA A 139 -1.02 0.94 -6.98
C ALA A 139 0.51 1.04 -7.12
N ASN A 140 1.00 1.00 -8.36
CA ASN A 140 2.37 1.38 -8.71
C ASN A 140 2.40 2.88 -8.96
N LYS A 141 3.30 3.61 -8.28
CA LYS A 141 3.42 5.06 -8.37
C LYS A 141 4.75 5.47 -8.98
N LYS A 142 4.78 6.58 -9.73
CA LYS A 142 6.00 7.12 -10.39
C LYS A 142 7.18 7.36 -9.44
N HIS A 143 6.91 7.60 -8.15
CA HIS A 143 7.91 7.94 -7.15
C HIS A 143 8.16 6.84 -6.10
N ASN A 144 7.91 5.57 -6.42
CA ASN A 144 8.34 4.45 -5.57
C ASN A 144 9.88 4.26 -5.54
N GLU A 145 10.64 5.11 -6.22
CA GLU A 145 12.06 5.30 -5.93
C GLU A 145 12.20 5.84 -4.50
N LYS A 146 12.74 5.01 -3.62
CA LYS A 146 13.21 5.41 -2.29
C LYS A 146 13.95 6.76 -2.45
N PRO A 147 13.62 7.82 -1.69
CA PRO A 147 14.35 9.08 -1.79
C PRO A 147 15.85 8.76 -1.74
N PRO A 148 16.69 9.33 -2.62
CA PRO A 148 18.12 9.09 -2.55
C PRO A 148 18.55 9.39 -1.12
N VAL A 149 19.14 8.39 -0.46
CA VAL A 149 19.66 8.55 0.89
C VAL A 149 20.63 9.72 0.83
N LYS A 150 20.23 10.89 1.34
CA LYS A 150 21.17 11.99 1.55
C LYS A 150 22.20 11.42 2.52
N LYS A 151 23.41 11.12 2.02
CA LYS A 151 24.57 10.90 2.88
C LYS A 151 24.77 12.19 3.65
N VAL A 152 24.21 12.26 4.85
CA VAL A 152 24.57 13.30 5.81
C VAL A 152 26.04 13.04 6.15
N PRO A 153 26.95 14.01 5.99
CA PRO A 153 28.30 13.87 6.50
C PRO A 153 28.20 13.62 8.01
N GLU A 154 28.67 12.46 8.46
CA GLU A 154 28.78 12.17 9.88
C GLU A 154 29.67 13.26 10.51
N PRO A 155 29.27 13.87 11.64
CA PRO A 155 30.07 14.89 12.32
C PRO A 155 31.26 14.19 12.99
N GLY A 156 32.31 13.91 12.23
CA GLY A 156 33.45 13.14 12.70
C GLY A 156 34.78 13.41 12.02
N SER A 157 34.90 14.42 11.14
CA SER A 157 36.18 14.75 10.50
C SER A 157 36.36 16.26 10.33
N LEU A 158 36.24 16.98 11.43
CA LEU A 158 36.79 18.34 11.61
C LEU A 158 38.11 18.24 12.39
N LEU A 159 39.04 17.43 11.88
CA LEU A 159 40.43 17.40 12.35
C LEU A 159 41.32 17.57 11.13
N GLY A 160 41.75 18.80 10.89
CA GLY A 160 42.77 19.08 9.89
C GLY A 160 42.52 20.37 9.15
N LEU A 161 42.60 21.50 9.85
CA LEU A 161 42.97 22.79 9.25
C LEU A 161 43.24 23.79 10.37
N GLY A 162 44.50 24.14 10.55
CA GLY A 162 44.91 25.30 11.34
C GLY A 162 46.13 25.03 12.21
N LEU A 163 47.32 25.28 11.66
CA LEU A 163 48.43 26.00 12.31
C LEU A 163 49.62 26.05 11.34
N THR A 164 49.49 26.85 10.28
CA THR A 164 50.62 27.39 9.54
C THR A 164 50.78 28.85 9.93
N GLY A 165 51.87 29.20 10.60
CA GLY A 165 52.27 30.59 10.76
C GLY A 165 52.91 30.96 12.10
N ALA A 166 54.22 30.74 12.22
CA ALA A 166 55.11 31.68 12.92
C ALA A 166 56.52 31.52 12.33
N GLY A 167 56.85 32.42 11.40
CA GLY A 167 58.16 32.52 10.80
C GLY A 167 59.18 33.22 11.71
N MET A 168 60.44 32.83 11.51
CA MET A 168 61.66 33.64 11.57
C MET A 168 61.78 34.75 12.63
N VAL A 169 62.62 34.50 13.65
CA VAL A 169 63.51 35.54 14.21
C VAL A 169 64.93 35.00 14.33
N VAL A 170 65.75 35.46 13.38
CA VAL A 170 67.15 35.93 13.52
C VAL A 170 68.22 34.97 14.02
N ALA A 171 69.06 34.57 13.07
CA ALA A 171 70.44 34.16 13.27
C ALA A 171 71.28 35.30 13.89
N ARG A 172 72.14 34.99 14.87
CA ARG A 172 73.61 35.17 14.76
C ARG A 172 74.35 34.84 16.05
N ARG A 173 75.42 34.07 15.87
CA ARG A 173 76.53 33.81 16.80
C ARG A 173 77.11 35.10 17.41
N ARG A 174 77.59 35.02 18.66
CA ARG A 174 78.99 35.33 19.02
C ARG A 174 79.37 34.86 20.43
N LYS A 175 80.58 34.30 20.52
CA LYS A 175 81.39 34.00 21.72
C LYS A 175 81.70 35.26 22.54
N SER A 176 81.80 35.12 23.87
CA SER A 176 83.01 35.33 24.69
C SER A 176 82.66 35.86 26.08
N ASN A 177 83.00 35.10 27.12
CA ASN A 177 83.96 35.46 28.18
C ASN A 177 84.36 34.19 28.92
#